data_AF-A0A7K0J3E5-F1
#
_entry.id   AF-A0A7K0J3E5-F1
#
_cell.length_a   1.000
_cell.length_b   1.000
_cell.length_c   1.000
_cell.angle_alpha   90.00
_cell.angle_beta   90.00
_cell.angle_gamma   90.00
#
_symmetry.space_group_name_H-M   'P 1'
#
loop_
_entity.id
_entity.type
_entity.pdbx_description
1 polymer ?
#
loop_
_entity_poly.entity_id
_entity_poly.type
_entity_poly.pdbx_seq_one_letter_code
_entity_poly.pdbx_strand_id
1 'polypeptide(L)'
;MKMSDDVKRKSLAWLAKQPEAMRIEVFRTAMRIRRESLNRLRALPDADHRNTPEIEEQSLLSAIQEMRKTRLKSSDALEEIAASRAAVAKNSNCKPSPKRDRLQILMPQIVQLRKTGMSYAEIARLLSKQTRKKISRSYVHAICKESESAG
;
A
#
# COMPACT_ATOMS: atom_id res chain seq x y z
N MET A 1 4.04 -31.12 -19.16
CA MET A 1 5.20 -30.36 -18.64
C MET A 1 5.18 -30.50 -17.12
N LYS A 2 6.09 -31.28 -16.52
CA LYS A 2 6.08 -31.49 -15.05
C LYS A 2 6.53 -30.19 -14.37
N MET A 3 5.72 -29.67 -13.44
CA MET A 3 6.07 -28.48 -12.66
C MET A 3 7.15 -28.82 -11.62
N SER A 4 8.07 -27.89 -11.34
CA SER A 4 9.08 -28.09 -10.29
C SER A 4 8.43 -28.11 -8.90
N ASP A 5 9.02 -28.88 -7.99
CA ASP A 5 8.46 -29.09 -6.63
C ASP A 5 8.37 -27.79 -5.82
N ASP A 6 9.26 -26.84 -6.06
CA ASP A 6 9.20 -25.51 -5.45
C ASP A 6 7.93 -24.75 -5.89
N VAL A 7 7.58 -24.82 -7.17
CA VAL A 7 6.36 -24.19 -7.71
C VAL A 7 5.11 -24.85 -7.14
N LYS A 8 5.12 -26.19 -6.98
CA LYS A 8 4.03 -26.94 -6.35
C LYS A 8 3.81 -26.46 -4.90
N ARG A 9 4.89 -26.46 -4.10
CA ARG A 9 4.86 -26.04 -2.70
C ARG A 9 4.35 -24.60 -2.54
N LYS A 10 4.85 -23.67 -3.36
CA LYS A 10 4.41 -22.26 -3.35
C LYS A 10 2.95 -22.10 -3.76
N SER A 11 2.47 -22.89 -4.71
CA SER A 11 1.07 -22.85 -5.18
C SER A 11 0.11 -23.35 -4.11
N LEU A 12 0.43 -24.46 -3.44
CA LEU A 12 -0.37 -24.99 -2.33
C LEU A 12 -0.35 -24.08 -1.11
N ALA A 13 0.81 -23.52 -0.77
CA ALA A 13 0.93 -22.54 0.33
C ALA A 13 0.12 -21.27 0.05
N TRP A 14 0.02 -20.84 -1.20
CA TRP A 14 -0.84 -19.72 -1.58
C TRP A 14 -2.32 -20.07 -1.41
N LEU A 15 -2.75 -21.26 -1.88
CA LEU A 15 -4.13 -21.73 -1.78
C LEU A 15 -4.59 -21.85 -0.31
N ALA A 16 -3.73 -22.36 0.56
CA ALA A 16 -4.02 -22.53 1.98
C ALA A 16 -4.34 -21.20 2.69
N LYS A 17 -3.77 -20.08 2.21
CA LYS A 17 -3.98 -18.73 2.75
C LYS A 17 -5.21 -18.02 2.17
N GLN A 18 -5.91 -18.62 1.21
CA GLN A 18 -7.09 -18.00 0.59
C GLN A 18 -8.37 -18.22 1.41
N PRO A 19 -9.33 -17.30 1.33
CA PRO A 19 -10.66 -17.48 1.93
C PRO A 19 -11.40 -18.68 1.30
N GLU A 20 -12.35 -19.24 2.03
CA GLU A 20 -13.07 -20.45 1.63
C GLU A 20 -13.73 -20.34 0.25
N ALA A 21 -14.41 -19.24 -0.03
CA ALA A 21 -15.03 -18.98 -1.33
C ALA A 21 -14.02 -19.10 -2.50
N MET A 22 -12.82 -18.54 -2.33
CA MET A 22 -11.75 -18.61 -3.32
C MET A 22 -11.21 -20.03 -3.49
N ARG A 23 -11.08 -20.78 -2.38
CA ARG A 23 -10.66 -22.19 -2.46
C ARG A 23 -11.69 -23.02 -3.24
N ILE A 24 -12.98 -22.80 -2.99
CA ILE A 24 -14.08 -23.46 -3.71
C ILE A 24 -14.00 -23.14 -5.22
N GLU A 25 -13.77 -21.88 -5.59
CA GLU A 25 -13.59 -21.50 -7.00
C GLU A 25 -12.39 -22.19 -7.64
N VAL A 26 -11.25 -22.22 -6.97
CA VAL A 26 -10.05 -22.96 -7.44
C VAL A 26 -10.38 -24.42 -7.69
N PHE A 27 -11.10 -25.08 -6.77
CA PHE A 27 -11.51 -26.47 -6.95
C PHE A 27 -12.48 -26.67 -8.12
N ARG A 28 -13.45 -25.76 -8.32
CA ARG A 28 -14.35 -25.80 -9.48
C ARG A 28 -13.58 -25.69 -10.80
N THR A 29 -12.64 -24.75 -10.87
CA THR A 29 -11.78 -24.55 -12.05
C THR A 29 -10.89 -25.77 -12.28
N ALA A 30 -10.30 -26.35 -11.23
CA ALA A 30 -9.50 -27.57 -11.31
C ALA A 30 -10.31 -28.75 -11.85
N MET A 31 -11.55 -28.93 -11.39
CA MET A 31 -12.44 -29.99 -11.89
C MET A 31 -12.79 -29.83 -13.37
N ARG A 32 -12.98 -28.59 -13.83
CA ARG A 32 -13.19 -28.29 -15.25
C ARG A 32 -11.96 -28.69 -16.09
N ILE A 33 -10.76 -28.23 -15.69
CA ILE A 33 -9.50 -28.54 -16.38
C ILE A 33 -9.23 -30.05 -16.38
N ARG A 34 -9.53 -30.73 -15.28
CA ARG A 34 -9.41 -32.19 -15.17
C ARG A 34 -10.29 -32.90 -16.17
N ARG A 35 -11.57 -32.50 -16.27
CA ARG A 35 -12.52 -33.08 -17.21
C ARG A 35 -12.05 -32.92 -18.65
N GLU A 36 -11.57 -31.73 -19.01
CA GLU A 36 -11.01 -31.46 -20.35
C GLU A 36 -9.79 -32.33 -20.64
N SER A 37 -8.87 -32.44 -19.68
CA SER A 37 -7.65 -33.26 -19.80
C SER A 37 -7.98 -34.75 -19.97
N LEU A 38 -8.93 -35.26 -19.18
CA LEU A 38 -9.42 -36.64 -19.29
C LEU A 38 -10.12 -36.90 -20.63
N ASN A 39 -10.94 -35.96 -21.11
CA ASN A 39 -11.59 -36.08 -22.40
C ASN A 39 -10.58 -36.10 -23.56
N ARG A 40 -9.53 -35.26 -23.49
CA ARG A 40 -8.43 -35.29 -24.48
C ARG A 40 -7.69 -36.61 -24.48
N LEU A 41 -7.40 -37.17 -23.30
CA LEU A 41 -6.74 -38.47 -23.19
C LEU A 41 -7.60 -39.61 -23.71
N ARG A 42 -8.91 -39.60 -23.44
CA ARG A 42 -9.85 -40.60 -23.97
C ARG A 42 -9.98 -40.56 -25.49
N ALA A 43 -9.71 -39.42 -26.12
CA ALA A 43 -9.74 -39.29 -27.58
C ALA A 43 -8.48 -39.84 -28.26
N LEU A 44 -7.44 -40.21 -27.50
CA LEU A 44 -6.20 -40.78 -28.03
C LEU A 44 -6.27 -42.32 -27.97
N PRO A 45 -5.95 -43.02 -29.08
CA PRO A 45 -6.12 -44.48 -29.17
C PRO A 45 -5.19 -45.30 -28.26
N ASP A 46 -4.05 -44.74 -27.83
CA ASP A 46 -3.04 -45.42 -26.99
C ASP A 46 -2.86 -44.78 -25.60
N ALA A 47 -3.88 -44.08 -25.08
CA ALA A 47 -3.72 -43.35 -23.83
C ALA A 47 -3.71 -44.26 -22.58
N ASP A 48 -2.66 -44.15 -21.77
CA ASP A 48 -2.62 -44.78 -20.46
C ASP A 48 -3.55 -44.06 -19.46
N HIS A 49 -4.69 -44.69 -19.18
CA HIS A 49 -5.71 -44.20 -18.25
C HIS A 49 -5.27 -44.26 -16.78
N ARG A 50 -4.11 -44.87 -16.46
CA ARG A 50 -3.58 -44.93 -15.09
C ARG A 50 -3.01 -43.60 -14.59
N ASN A 51 -2.77 -42.63 -15.48
CA ASN A 51 -2.25 -41.30 -15.13
C ASN A 51 -3.28 -40.34 -14.49
N THR A 52 -4.42 -40.87 -14.02
CA THR A 52 -5.50 -40.09 -13.40
C THR A 52 -5.04 -39.20 -12.22
N PRO A 53 -4.18 -39.68 -11.30
CA PRO A 53 -3.70 -38.86 -10.18
C PRO A 53 -2.79 -37.69 -10.61
N GLU A 54 -1.97 -37.90 -11.64
CA GLU A 54 -1.09 -36.85 -12.16
C GLU A 54 -1.90 -35.74 -12.86
N ILE A 55 -2.99 -36.11 -13.53
CA ILE A 55 -3.92 -35.17 -14.15
C ILE A 55 -4.63 -34.35 -13.08
N GLU A 56 -5.03 -34.98 -11.97
CA GLU A 56 -5.64 -34.28 -10.84
C GLU A 56 -4.70 -33.24 -10.25
N GLU A 57 -3.46 -33.64 -9.94
CA GLU A 57 -2.44 -32.74 -9.41
C GLU A 57 -2.18 -31.57 -10.38
N GLN A 58 -1.98 -31.87 -11.67
CA GLN A 58 -1.73 -30.84 -12.68
C GLN A 58 -2.91 -29.88 -12.85
N SER A 59 -4.13 -30.40 -12.85
CA SER A 59 -5.34 -29.58 -13.01
C SER A 59 -5.52 -28.62 -11.85
N LEU A 60 -5.22 -29.06 -10.62
CA LEU A 60 -5.25 -28.20 -9.43
C LEU A 60 -4.18 -27.10 -9.52
N LEU A 61 -2.95 -27.44 -9.88
CA LEU A 61 -1.86 -26.48 -10.00
C LEU A 61 -2.12 -25.45 -11.10
N SER A 62 -2.66 -25.88 -12.25
CA SER A 62 -3.05 -24.99 -13.34
C SER A 62 -4.16 -24.03 -12.91
N ALA A 63 -5.19 -24.52 -12.21
CA ALA A 63 -6.26 -23.68 -11.67
C ALA A 63 -5.75 -22.63 -10.69
N ILE A 64 -4.84 -23.03 -9.78
CA ILE A 64 -4.20 -22.10 -8.84
C ILE A 64 -3.48 -20.99 -9.60
N GLN A 65 -2.72 -21.33 -10.65
CA GLN A 65 -1.98 -20.34 -11.45
C GLN A 65 -2.90 -19.40 -12.23
N GLU A 66 -3.98 -19.90 -12.82
CA GLU A 66 -4.98 -19.10 -13.52
C GLU A 66 -5.58 -18.06 -12.58
N MET A 67 -6.02 -18.48 -11.40
CA MET A 67 -6.60 -17.60 -10.37
C MET A 67 -5.59 -16.62 -9.77
N ARG A 68 -4.29 -16.98 -9.76
CA ARG A 68 -3.22 -16.06 -9.34
C ARG A 68 -2.97 -14.97 -10.38
N LYS A 69 -3.03 -15.31 -11.67
CA LYS A 69 -2.83 -14.39 -12.80
C LYS A 69 -3.98 -13.41 -12.96
N THR A 70 -5.23 -13.85 -12.78
CA THR A 70 -6.40 -12.95 -12.78
C THR A 70 -6.27 -11.92 -11.67
N ARG A 71 -5.71 -12.33 -10.51
CA ARG A 71 -5.41 -11.41 -9.41
C ARG A 71 -4.34 -10.37 -9.72
N LEU A 72 -3.26 -10.74 -10.41
CA LEU A 72 -2.22 -9.77 -10.83
C LEU A 72 -2.83 -8.65 -11.69
N LYS A 73 -3.69 -9.00 -12.66
CA LYS A 73 -4.39 -7.99 -13.48
C LYS A 73 -5.33 -7.08 -12.67
N SER A 74 -6.00 -7.61 -11.64
CA SER A 74 -6.79 -6.78 -10.71
C SER A 74 -5.94 -6.03 -9.68
N SER A 75 -4.73 -6.52 -9.40
CA SER A 75 -3.77 -5.92 -8.46
C SER A 75 -3.09 -4.72 -9.09
N ASP A 76 -2.80 -4.74 -10.39
CA ASP A 76 -2.29 -3.58 -11.13
C ASP A 76 -3.31 -2.42 -11.07
N ALA A 77 -4.61 -2.72 -11.22
CA ALA A 77 -5.68 -1.73 -11.04
C ALA A 77 -5.80 -1.24 -9.58
N LEU A 78 -5.52 -2.09 -8.59
CA LEU A 78 -5.48 -1.68 -7.18
C LEU A 78 -4.21 -0.89 -6.83
N GLU A 79 -3.07 -1.19 -7.44
CA GLU A 79 -1.84 -0.42 -7.35
C GLU A 79 -2.00 0.94 -8.03
N GLU A 80 -2.71 1.03 -9.15
CA GLU A 80 -3.04 2.29 -9.81
C GLU A 80 -3.98 3.16 -8.94
N ILE A 81 -4.97 2.55 -8.29
CA ILE A 81 -5.84 3.24 -7.32
C ILE A 81 -5.05 3.63 -6.05
N ALA A 82 -4.16 2.77 -5.56
CA ALA A 82 -3.31 3.06 -4.40
C ALA A 82 -2.27 4.13 -4.71
N ALA A 83 -1.68 4.12 -5.90
CA ALA A 83 -0.77 5.14 -6.41
C ALA A 83 -1.49 6.46 -6.62
N SER A 84 -2.72 6.43 -7.14
CA SER A 84 -3.58 7.62 -7.26
C SER A 84 -3.94 8.18 -5.89
N ARG A 85 -4.31 7.33 -4.92
CA ARG A 85 -4.57 7.74 -3.53
C ARG A 85 -3.32 8.25 -2.83
N ALA A 86 -2.16 7.65 -3.06
CA ALA A 86 -0.87 8.09 -2.53
C ALA A 86 -0.42 9.40 -3.17
N ALA A 87 -0.68 9.63 -4.46
CA ALA A 87 -0.43 10.90 -5.14
C ALA A 87 -1.33 12.01 -4.60
N VAL A 88 -2.62 11.72 -4.38
CA VAL A 88 -3.56 12.63 -3.72
C VAL A 88 -3.15 12.92 -2.27
N ALA A 89 -2.68 11.91 -1.53
CA ALA A 89 -2.16 12.09 -0.17
C ALA A 89 -0.85 12.91 -0.14
N LYS A 90 0.06 12.69 -1.09
CA LYS A 90 1.28 13.51 -1.27
C LYS A 90 0.94 14.96 -1.63
N ASN A 91 -0.12 15.18 -2.40
CA ASN A 91 -0.64 16.52 -2.72
C ASN A 91 -1.48 17.16 -1.59
N SER A 92 -1.83 16.41 -0.53
CA SER A 92 -2.61 16.92 0.61
C SER A 92 -1.76 17.64 1.67
N ASN A 93 -0.42 17.61 1.54
CA ASN A 93 0.50 18.26 2.47
C ASN A 93 0.63 19.80 2.30
N CYS A 94 -0.12 20.42 1.38
CA CYS A 94 -0.04 21.86 1.12
C CYS A 94 -1.39 22.58 1.14
N LYS A 95 -2.38 22.14 1.93
CA LYS A 95 -3.44 23.07 2.34
C LYS A 95 -2.94 23.83 3.58
N PRO A 96 -2.64 25.14 3.47
CA PRO A 96 -2.23 25.92 4.62
C PRO A 96 -3.31 25.81 5.69
N SER A 97 -2.96 25.22 6.83
CA SER A 97 -3.92 25.16 7.93
C SER A 97 -4.19 26.61 8.37
N PRO A 98 -5.46 27.03 8.60
CA PRO A 98 -5.77 28.40 9.03
C PRO A 98 -5.06 28.83 10.33
N LYS A 99 -4.57 27.85 11.10
CA LYS A 99 -3.76 28.08 12.30
C LYS A 99 -2.31 28.48 11.96
N ARG A 100 -1.71 27.92 10.91
CA ARG A 100 -0.34 28.21 10.46
C ARG A 100 -0.26 29.62 9.85
N ASP A 101 -1.23 30.01 9.03
CA ASP A 101 -1.29 31.35 8.42
C ASP A 101 -1.42 32.46 9.47
N ARG A 102 -2.26 32.25 10.50
CA ARG A 102 -2.43 33.22 11.60
C ARG A 102 -1.18 33.37 12.46
N LEU A 103 -0.33 32.35 12.54
CA LEU A 103 0.91 32.41 13.29
C LEU A 103 2.07 33.02 12.47
N GLN A 104 2.03 32.92 11.13
CA GLN A 104 2.97 33.62 10.25
C GLN A 104 2.87 35.15 10.39
N ILE A 105 1.69 35.69 10.70
CA ILE A 105 1.49 37.12 10.97
C ILE A 105 2.39 37.61 12.13
N LEU A 106 2.74 36.73 13.08
CA LEU A 106 3.58 37.09 14.23
C LEU A 106 5.09 37.00 13.93
N MET A 107 5.50 36.55 12.74
CA MET A 107 6.91 36.38 12.38
C MET A 107 7.72 37.69 12.52
N PRO A 108 7.27 38.85 12.01
CA PRO A 108 8.04 40.09 12.14
C PRO A 108 8.26 40.49 13.61
N GLN A 109 7.24 40.28 14.44
CA GLN A 109 7.28 40.58 15.86
C GLN A 109 8.23 39.63 16.61
N ILE A 110 8.23 38.34 16.25
CA ILE A 110 9.16 37.34 16.81
C ILE A 110 10.62 37.71 16.50
N VAL A 111 10.92 38.09 15.26
CA VAL A 111 12.27 38.47 14.83
C VAL A 111 12.72 39.75 15.54
N GLN A 112 11.85 40.76 15.68
CA GLN A 112 12.16 41.97 16.43
C GLN A 112 12.45 41.69 17.91
N LEU A 113 11.60 40.91 18.59
CA LEU A 113 11.80 40.52 19.99
C LEU A 113 13.06 39.66 20.19
N ARG A 114 13.47 38.92 19.15
CA ARG A 114 14.74 38.19 19.18
C ARG A 114 15.94 39.13 19.07
N LYS A 115 15.86 40.17 18.23
CA LYS A 115 16.90 41.21 18.10
C LYS A 115 17.09 42.01 19.39
N THR A 116 16.07 42.15 20.22
CA THR A 116 16.19 42.76 21.56
C THR A 116 16.84 41.85 22.61
N GLY A 117 17.30 40.65 22.22
CA GLY A 117 18.04 39.74 23.11
C GLY A 117 17.17 38.79 23.95
N MET A 118 15.84 38.80 23.80
CA MET A 118 14.96 37.91 24.58
C MET A 118 15.18 36.44 24.20
N SER A 119 14.99 35.56 25.18
CA SER A 119 15.04 34.12 24.95
C SER A 119 13.77 33.62 24.26
N TYR A 120 13.88 32.54 23.47
CA TYR A 120 12.73 31.95 22.78
C TYR A 120 11.56 31.56 23.70
N ALA A 121 11.86 31.23 24.96
CA ALA A 121 10.83 30.88 25.94
C ALA A 121 10.07 32.11 26.47
N GLU A 122 10.75 33.26 26.59
CA GLU A 122 10.13 34.53 26.99
C GLU A 122 9.27 35.10 25.87
N ILE A 123 9.77 35.07 24.64
CA ILE A 123 9.02 35.47 23.44
C ILE A 123 7.74 34.64 23.31
N ALA A 124 7.84 33.31 23.47
CA ALA A 124 6.67 32.43 23.43
C ALA A 124 5.65 32.75 24.54
N ARG A 125 6.11 33.05 25.76
CA ARG A 125 5.24 33.45 26.88
C ARG A 125 4.55 34.79 26.62
N LEU A 126 5.28 35.78 26.13
CA LEU A 126 4.76 37.12 25.84
C LEU A 126 3.71 37.07 24.72
N LEU A 127 4.01 36.40 23.61
CA LEU A 127 3.08 36.25 22.51
C LEU A 127 1.86 35.41 22.89
N SER A 128 2.05 34.40 23.75
CA SER A 128 0.91 33.62 24.26
C SER A 128 -0.05 34.47 25.08
N LYS A 129 0.46 35.40 25.89
CA LYS A 129 -0.36 36.37 26.65
C LYS A 129 -1.07 37.36 25.71
N GLN A 130 -0.35 37.93 24.75
CA GLN A 130 -0.90 38.93 23.82
C GLN A 130 -2.00 38.34 22.91
N THR A 131 -1.80 37.11 22.43
CA THR A 131 -2.71 36.47 21.46
C THR A 131 -3.76 35.57 22.11
N ARG A 132 -3.67 35.37 23.44
CA ARG A 132 -4.44 34.38 24.21
C ARG A 132 -4.40 32.96 23.62
N LYS A 133 -3.31 32.62 22.93
CA LYS A 133 -3.11 31.31 22.29
C LYS A 133 -1.85 30.68 22.81
N LYS A 134 -1.85 29.35 22.94
CA LYS A 134 -0.65 28.61 23.34
C LYS A 134 0.37 28.61 22.20
N ILE A 135 1.47 29.33 22.37
CA ILE A 135 2.60 29.36 21.44
C ILE A 135 3.76 28.59 22.08
N SER A 136 4.29 27.60 21.37
CA SER A 136 5.42 26.81 21.87
C SER A 136 6.75 27.50 21.56
N ARG A 137 7.75 27.29 22.43
CA ARG A 137 9.14 27.74 22.19
C ARG A 137 9.69 27.22 20.87
N SER A 138 9.42 25.95 20.54
CA SER A 138 9.92 25.31 19.32
C SER A 138 9.42 26.01 18.06
N TYR A 139 8.20 26.55 18.09
CA TYR A 139 7.66 27.32 16.98
C TYR A 139 8.41 28.64 16.77
N VAL A 140 8.71 29.36 17.85
CA VAL A 140 9.52 30.59 17.81
C VAL A 140 10.92 30.32 17.26
N HIS A 141 11.55 29.24 17.71
CA HIS A 141 12.87 28.82 17.22
C HIS A 141 12.85 28.49 15.72
N ALA A 142 11.82 27.78 15.25
CA ALA A 142 11.68 27.43 13.84
C ALA A 142 11.57 28.69 12.95
N ILE A 143 10.79 29.69 13.37
CA ILE A 143 10.66 30.98 12.66
C ILE A 143 11.99 31.72 12.57
N CYS A 144 12.72 31.83 13.68
CA CYS A 144 14.02 32.52 13.67
C CYS A 144 14.99 31.84 12.70
N LYS A 145 15.05 30.50 12.72
CA LYS A 145 15.90 29.73 11.81
C LYS A 145 15.49 29.90 10.33
N GLU A 146 14.20 29.96 10.05
CA GLU A 146 13.68 30.19 8.69
C GLU A 146 14.06 31.60 8.20
N SER A 147 13.98 32.61 9.06
CA SER A 147 14.39 33.99 8.73
C SER A 147 15.91 34.14 8.51
N GLU A 148 16.73 33.37 9.22
CA GLU A 148 18.20 33.35 9.06
C GLU A 148 18.64 32.61 7.79
N SER A 149 17.78 31.72 7.26
CA SER A 149 18.08 30.97 6.03
C SER A 149 17.58 31.66 4.76
N ALA A 150 16.76 32.72 4.91
CA ALA A 150 16.13 33.45 3.82
C ALA A 150 16.75 34.84 3.54
N GLY A 151 17.75 35.24 4.33
CA GLY A 151 18.56 36.44 4.13
C GLY A 151 20.00 36.08 3.82
#